data_AF-A0A176K0L7-F1
#
_entry.id   AF-A0A176K0L7-F1
#
_cell.length_a   1.000
_cell.length_b   1.000
_cell.length_c   1.000
_cell.angle_alpha   90.00
_cell.angle_beta   90.00
_cell.angle_gamma   90.00
#
_symmetry.space_group_name_H-M   'P 1'
#
loop_
_entity.id
_entity.type
_entity.pdbx_description
1 polymer ?
#
loop_
_entity_poly.entity_id
_entity_poly.type
_entity_poly.pdbx_seq_one_letter_code
_entity_poly.pdbx_strand_id
1 'polypeptide(L)'
;MSRGDSPLFWGDFMKYIFLAMALFSSCVLLANVGLDIEKTYEIIESVQPGIVPETSILDVILTLSEKNAKYIYAIYSDGERNWHVITEDASITLDGSTLTLVASETLTEAFSGKPKVSITDALALVFLTETEELQAIFLEEVNNQLRWQIFVGDSIVSVDPVTPAILKKENRATKLKEVRERLATKEKKEHPEKPEPPSPGKPDKPPKNNKEGNKK
;
A
#
# COMPACT_ATOMS: atom_id res chain seq x y z
N MET A 1 41.95 -21.14 55.19
CA MET A 1 42.29 -20.76 53.80
C MET A 1 41.02 -20.78 52.99
N SER A 2 40.62 -19.61 52.52
CA SER A 2 39.43 -19.36 51.71
C SER A 2 39.77 -19.52 50.23
N ARG A 3 38.87 -20.12 49.45
CA ARG A 3 38.55 -19.74 48.06
C ARG A 3 37.21 -20.37 47.72
N GLY A 4 36.17 -19.55 47.82
CA GLY A 4 34.86 -19.84 47.27
C GLY A 4 34.89 -19.55 45.77
N ASP A 5 34.72 -20.59 44.97
CA ASP A 5 34.47 -20.45 43.54
C ASP A 5 32.96 -20.34 43.35
N SER A 6 32.52 -19.15 42.94
CA SER A 6 31.12 -18.84 42.64
C SER A 6 30.94 -18.83 41.12
N PRO A 7 30.23 -19.79 40.51
CA PRO A 7 29.86 -19.71 39.11
C PRO A 7 28.51 -18.99 39.01
N LEU A 8 28.46 -17.70 39.35
CA LEU A 8 27.23 -16.90 39.31
C LEU A 8 27.25 -15.79 38.25
N PHE A 9 28.34 -15.63 37.52
CA PHE A 9 28.50 -14.48 36.61
C PHE A 9 28.01 -14.69 35.17
N TRP A 10 27.82 -15.94 34.73
CA TRP A 10 27.44 -16.24 33.34
C TRP A 10 25.93 -16.25 33.09
N GLY A 11 25.13 -16.60 34.10
CA GLY A 11 23.67 -16.72 33.96
C GLY A 11 22.98 -15.37 33.75
N ASP A 12 23.44 -14.32 34.43
CA ASP A 12 22.83 -13.00 34.30
C ASP A 12 23.34 -12.25 33.06
N PHE A 13 24.61 -12.45 32.66
CA PHE A 13 25.15 -11.90 31.41
C PHE A 13 24.38 -12.40 30.17
N MET A 14 24.04 -13.69 30.11
CA MET A 14 23.25 -14.26 29.02
C MET A 14 21.81 -13.76 29.01
N LYS A 15 21.21 -13.46 30.17
CA LYS A 15 19.87 -12.84 30.23
C LYS A 15 19.86 -11.43 29.66
N TYR A 16 20.90 -10.63 29.91
CA TYR A 16 21.01 -9.29 29.32
C TYR A 16 21.24 -9.33 27.81
N ILE A 17 21.96 -10.33 27.29
CA ILE A 17 22.11 -10.54 25.84
C ILE A 17 20.77 -10.96 25.22
N PHE A 18 20.01 -11.86 25.84
CA PHE A 18 18.67 -12.23 25.36
C PHE A 18 17.69 -11.06 25.41
N LEU A 19 17.73 -10.25 26.48
CA LEU A 19 16.89 -9.07 26.61
C LEU A 19 17.28 -7.98 25.59
N ALA A 20 18.57 -7.80 25.33
CA ALA A 20 19.07 -6.91 24.29
C ALA A 20 18.67 -7.43 22.90
N MET A 21 18.82 -8.72 22.59
CA MET A 21 18.34 -9.29 21.31
C MET A 21 16.82 -9.18 21.16
N ALA A 22 16.04 -9.31 22.23
CA ALA A 22 14.59 -9.11 22.20
C ALA A 22 14.20 -7.64 21.99
N LEU A 23 14.96 -6.69 22.56
CA LEU A 23 14.75 -5.24 22.39
C LEU A 23 15.30 -4.70 21.06
N PHE A 24 16.31 -5.36 20.46
CA PHE A 24 16.81 -5.03 19.12
C PHE A 24 16.06 -5.78 18.00
N SER A 25 15.31 -6.85 18.31
CA SER A 25 14.39 -7.49 17.37
C SER A 25 13.17 -6.62 17.02
N SER A 26 12.87 -5.59 17.82
CA SER A 26 11.84 -4.59 17.46
C SER A 26 12.33 -3.51 16.50
N CYS A 27 13.62 -3.53 16.12
CA CYS A 27 14.07 -2.86 14.89
C CYS A 27 13.73 -3.74 13.69
N VAL A 28 12.43 -3.98 13.50
CA VAL A 28 11.87 -4.24 12.18
C VAL A 28 12.21 -2.99 11.39
N LEU A 29 13.30 -3.05 10.63
CA LEU A 29 13.48 -2.20 9.47
C LEU A 29 12.15 -2.25 8.73
N LEU A 30 11.44 -1.11 8.72
CA LEU A 30 10.24 -0.90 7.92
C LEU A 30 10.68 -0.92 6.46
N ALA A 31 10.94 -2.13 5.98
CA ALA A 31 10.91 -2.47 4.59
C ALA A 31 9.51 -2.11 4.09
N ASN A 32 9.40 -1.26 3.07
CA ASN A 32 8.15 -1.14 2.32
C ASN A 32 7.93 -2.50 1.64
N VAL A 33 7.00 -3.26 2.19
CA VAL A 33 6.80 -4.66 1.81
C VAL A 33 5.75 -4.79 0.70
N GLY A 34 4.85 -3.82 0.60
CA GLY A 34 3.87 -3.74 -0.47
C GLY A 34 3.93 -2.40 -1.20
N LEU A 35 3.03 -2.24 -2.17
CA LEU A 35 2.83 -0.98 -2.84
C LEU A 35 2.28 0.03 -1.84
N ASP A 36 2.89 1.21 -1.84
CA ASP A 36 2.40 2.34 -1.06
C ASP A 36 1.02 2.80 -1.55
N ILE A 37 0.48 3.77 -0.82
CA ILE A 37 -0.86 4.25 -1.08
C ILE A 37 -0.95 5.04 -2.39
N GLU A 38 0.13 5.72 -2.78
CA GLU A 38 0.26 6.44 -4.04
C GLU A 38 0.21 5.48 -5.24
N LYS A 39 1.01 4.42 -5.23
CA LYS A 39 1.00 3.37 -6.26
C LYS A 39 -0.31 2.60 -6.30
N THR A 40 -0.88 2.31 -5.13
CA THR A 40 -2.21 1.71 -5.04
C THR A 40 -3.25 2.60 -5.74
N TYR A 41 -3.22 3.91 -5.51
CA TYR A 41 -4.13 4.85 -6.15
C TYR A 41 -3.96 4.87 -7.69
N GLU A 42 -2.72 4.96 -8.17
CA GLU A 42 -2.39 4.93 -9.62
C GLU A 42 -2.94 3.66 -10.30
N ILE A 43 -2.76 2.50 -9.67
CA ILE A 43 -3.28 1.23 -10.20
C ILE A 43 -4.82 1.24 -10.25
N ILE A 44 -5.48 1.63 -9.15
CA ILE A 44 -6.95 1.65 -9.09
C ILE A 44 -7.53 2.58 -10.17
N GLU A 45 -6.89 3.72 -10.45
CA GLU A 45 -7.35 4.66 -11.49
C GLU A 45 -7.06 4.16 -12.91
N SER A 46 -5.91 3.54 -13.15
CA SER A 46 -5.50 3.08 -14.49
C SER A 46 -6.35 1.91 -15.01
N VAL A 47 -6.80 1.02 -14.13
CA VAL A 47 -7.61 -0.16 -14.52
C VAL A 47 -9.01 0.27 -14.96
N GLN A 48 -9.38 -0.01 -16.21
CA GLN A 48 -10.72 0.29 -16.74
C GLN A 48 -11.64 -0.95 -16.68
N PRO A 49 -12.78 -0.90 -15.97
CA PRO A 49 -13.73 -2.00 -15.88
C PRO A 49 -14.22 -2.45 -17.26
N GLY A 50 -14.22 -3.76 -17.49
CA GLY A 50 -14.65 -4.37 -18.75
C GLY A 50 -13.67 -4.19 -19.92
N ILE A 51 -12.58 -3.43 -19.77
CA ILE A 51 -11.48 -3.41 -20.71
C ILE A 51 -10.42 -4.36 -20.18
N VAL A 52 -10.25 -5.48 -20.89
CA VAL A 52 -9.30 -6.53 -20.52
C VAL A 52 -8.44 -6.85 -21.75
N PRO A 53 -7.13 -7.11 -21.58
CA PRO A 53 -6.28 -7.62 -22.65
C PRO A 53 -6.78 -8.94 -23.24
N GLU A 54 -6.32 -9.30 -24.44
CA GLU A 54 -6.71 -10.57 -25.09
C GLU A 54 -6.14 -11.79 -24.34
N THR A 55 -5.00 -11.60 -23.69
CA THR A 55 -4.35 -12.61 -22.85
C THR A 55 -4.82 -12.48 -21.40
N SER A 56 -4.90 -13.59 -20.68
CA SER A 56 -5.33 -13.60 -19.29
C SER A 56 -4.19 -13.23 -18.34
N ILE A 57 -4.56 -12.81 -17.11
CA ILE A 57 -3.59 -12.57 -16.05
C ILE A 57 -2.77 -13.83 -15.69
N LEU A 58 -3.33 -15.02 -15.92
CA LEU A 58 -2.64 -16.30 -15.71
C LEU A 58 -1.55 -16.52 -16.77
N ASP A 59 -1.81 -16.14 -18.03
CA ASP A 59 -0.81 -16.22 -19.11
C ASP A 59 0.39 -15.32 -18.83
N VAL A 60 0.15 -14.14 -18.24
CA VAL A 60 1.20 -13.24 -17.76
C VAL A 60 2.06 -13.92 -16.69
N ILE A 61 1.44 -14.54 -15.67
CA ILE A 61 2.15 -15.23 -14.60
C ILE A 61 3.01 -16.39 -15.14
N LEU A 62 2.45 -17.19 -16.05
CA LEU A 62 3.16 -18.29 -16.70
C LEU A 62 4.39 -17.78 -17.46
N THR A 63 4.20 -16.75 -18.29
CA THR A 63 5.27 -16.12 -19.08
C THR A 63 6.40 -15.57 -18.19
N LEU A 64 6.06 -14.95 -17.06
CA LEU A 64 7.04 -14.41 -16.11
C LEU A 64 7.78 -15.50 -15.34
N SER A 65 7.08 -16.58 -14.99
CA SER A 65 7.66 -17.74 -14.29
C SER A 65 8.71 -18.44 -15.16
N GLU A 66 8.44 -18.62 -16.46
CA GLU A 66 9.40 -19.18 -17.42
C GLU A 66 10.66 -18.31 -17.59
N LYS A 67 10.51 -16.99 -17.41
CA LYS A 67 11.62 -16.02 -17.47
C LYS A 67 12.38 -15.86 -16.16
N ASN A 68 12.07 -16.66 -15.13
CA ASN A 68 12.62 -16.58 -13.77
C ASN A 68 12.46 -15.20 -13.13
N ALA A 69 11.34 -14.51 -13.39
CA ALA A 69 11.03 -13.27 -12.70
C ALA A 69 10.92 -13.51 -11.19
N LYS A 70 11.51 -12.61 -10.40
CA LYS A 70 11.39 -12.61 -8.93
C LYS A 70 9.96 -12.22 -8.52
N TYR A 71 9.70 -12.19 -7.20
CA TYR A 71 8.37 -11.93 -6.61
C TYR A 71 7.59 -10.84 -7.35
N ILE A 72 6.38 -11.18 -7.76
CA ILE A 72 5.44 -10.27 -8.43
C ILE A 72 4.61 -9.57 -7.36
N TYR A 73 4.62 -8.24 -7.37
CA TYR A 73 3.88 -7.37 -6.46
C TYR A 73 2.63 -6.79 -7.09
N ALA A 74 2.60 -6.63 -8.41
CA ALA A 74 1.42 -6.20 -9.15
C ALA A 74 1.37 -6.82 -10.54
N ILE A 75 0.16 -7.10 -11.01
CA ILE A 75 -0.19 -7.27 -12.42
C ILE A 75 -1.49 -6.50 -12.64
N TYR A 76 -1.54 -5.58 -13.61
CA TYR A 76 -2.75 -4.81 -13.89
C TYR A 76 -2.80 -4.39 -15.36
N SER A 77 -4.00 -4.33 -15.92
CA SER A 77 -4.19 -3.85 -17.28
C SER A 77 -4.41 -2.34 -17.32
N ASP A 78 -3.85 -1.65 -18.31
CA ASP A 78 -4.15 -0.24 -18.59
C ASP A 78 -5.28 -0.06 -19.62
N GLY A 79 -5.63 1.20 -19.90
CA GLY A 79 -6.63 1.56 -20.91
C GLY A 79 -6.21 1.27 -22.35
N GLU A 80 -4.92 1.04 -22.61
CA GLU A 80 -4.38 0.65 -23.92
C GLU A 80 -4.36 -0.88 -24.11
N ARG A 81 -4.89 -1.62 -23.12
CA ARG A 81 -4.92 -3.09 -23.07
C ARG A 81 -3.53 -3.72 -22.95
N ASN A 82 -2.55 -3.01 -22.41
CA ASN A 82 -1.26 -3.60 -22.04
C ASN A 82 -1.29 -4.13 -20.61
N TRP A 83 -0.44 -5.12 -20.33
CA TRP A 83 -0.20 -5.60 -18.99
C TRP A 83 0.97 -4.86 -18.36
N HIS A 84 0.76 -4.28 -17.20
CA HIS A 84 1.82 -3.74 -16.35
C HIS A 84 2.10 -4.70 -15.22
N VAL A 85 3.38 -4.95 -14.95
CA VAL A 85 3.87 -5.89 -13.97
C VAL A 85 4.89 -5.18 -13.10
N ILE A 86 4.71 -5.25 -11.79
CA ILE A 86 5.69 -4.75 -10.82
C ILE A 86 6.30 -5.97 -10.12
N THR A 87 7.62 -6.11 -10.22
CA THR A 87 8.43 -7.10 -9.50
C THR A 87 9.21 -6.44 -8.36
N GLU A 88 10.05 -7.20 -7.67
CA GLU A 88 10.96 -6.71 -6.63
C GLU A 88 11.82 -5.52 -7.11
N ASP A 89 12.32 -5.57 -8.34
CA ASP A 89 13.35 -4.65 -8.86
C ASP A 89 13.00 -3.99 -10.19
N ALA A 90 11.83 -4.28 -10.78
CA ALA A 90 11.45 -3.74 -12.08
C ALA A 90 9.95 -3.43 -12.21
N SER A 91 9.67 -2.44 -13.04
CA SER A 91 8.38 -2.23 -13.67
C SER A 91 8.48 -2.68 -15.13
N ILE A 92 7.53 -3.50 -15.58
CA ILE A 92 7.54 -4.14 -16.90
C ILE A 92 6.19 -3.91 -17.56
N THR A 93 6.20 -3.47 -18.82
CA THR A 93 5.00 -3.40 -19.65
C THR A 93 5.09 -4.46 -20.74
N LEU A 94 4.06 -5.30 -20.82
CA LEU A 94 3.89 -6.35 -21.81
C LEU A 94 2.70 -6.02 -22.72
N ASP A 95 2.86 -6.31 -24.02
CA ASP A 95 1.78 -6.21 -24.98
C ASP A 95 0.65 -7.19 -24.62
N GLY A 96 -0.59 -6.70 -24.57
CA GLY A 96 -1.73 -7.47 -24.08
C GLY A 96 -2.20 -8.62 -24.96
N SER A 97 -1.70 -8.72 -26.19
CA SER A 97 -2.09 -9.77 -27.15
C SER A 97 -1.00 -10.82 -27.32
N THR A 98 0.26 -10.40 -27.21
CA THR A 98 1.44 -11.24 -27.52
C THR A 98 2.33 -11.52 -26.32
N LEU A 99 2.13 -10.83 -25.20
CA LEU A 99 3.00 -10.85 -24.01
C LEU A 99 4.47 -10.53 -24.30
N THR A 100 4.71 -9.81 -25.41
CA THR A 100 6.03 -9.32 -25.77
C THR A 100 6.38 -8.09 -24.93
N LEU A 101 7.67 -7.92 -24.64
CA LEU A 101 8.15 -6.80 -23.83
C LEU A 101 8.02 -5.50 -24.63
N VAL A 102 7.24 -4.56 -24.10
CA VAL A 102 7.08 -3.21 -24.67
C VAL A 102 8.05 -2.24 -24.00
N ALA A 103 8.09 -2.24 -22.66
CA ALA A 103 8.94 -1.37 -21.87
C ALA A 103 9.38 -2.05 -20.57
N SER A 104 10.53 -1.61 -20.03
CA SER A 104 11.01 -2.04 -18.72
C SER A 104 11.82 -0.93 -18.07
N GLU A 105 11.60 -0.72 -16.79
CA GLU A 105 12.32 0.24 -15.96
C GLU A 105 12.78 -0.46 -14.68
N THR A 106 14.03 -0.22 -14.28
CA THR A 106 14.54 -0.68 -12.98
C THR A 106 14.05 0.24 -11.87
N LEU A 107 13.52 -0.34 -10.80
CA LEU A 107 13.06 0.40 -9.64
C LEU A 107 14.25 0.88 -8.80
N THR A 108 14.19 2.13 -8.35
CA THR A 108 15.24 2.75 -7.53
C THR A 108 15.31 2.18 -6.12
N GLU A 109 14.19 1.67 -5.61
CA GLU A 109 14.09 1.01 -4.33
C GLU A 109 13.39 -0.34 -4.52
N ALA A 110 13.99 -1.41 -3.99
CA ALA A 110 13.42 -2.74 -4.10
C ALA A 110 12.25 -2.91 -3.12
N PHE A 111 11.14 -3.47 -3.60
CA PHE A 111 10.06 -3.90 -2.71
C PHE A 111 10.54 -5.10 -1.90
N SER A 112 10.40 -5.04 -0.56
CA SER A 112 11.01 -6.05 0.31
C SER A 112 9.99 -6.75 1.17
N GLY A 113 9.66 -7.98 0.80
CA GLY A 113 9.01 -8.95 1.68
C GLY A 113 8.02 -9.84 0.94
N LYS A 114 7.69 -10.95 1.59
CA LYS A 114 7.17 -12.14 0.92
C LYS A 114 5.81 -12.51 1.52
N PRO A 115 4.71 -12.37 0.77
CA PRO A 115 3.43 -12.91 1.21
C PRO A 115 3.57 -14.44 1.31
N LYS A 116 2.95 -15.04 2.34
CA LYS A 116 2.94 -16.52 2.49
C LYS A 116 1.97 -17.15 1.51
N VAL A 117 0.86 -16.48 1.25
CA VAL A 117 -0.10 -16.80 0.19
C VAL A 117 0.45 -16.23 -1.11
N SER A 118 0.73 -17.10 -2.07
CA SER A 118 1.26 -16.69 -3.37
C SER A 118 0.21 -15.92 -4.19
N ILE A 119 0.68 -15.19 -5.21
CA ILE A 119 -0.21 -14.53 -6.18
C ILE A 119 -1.16 -15.55 -6.83
N THR A 120 -0.67 -16.76 -7.16
CA THR A 120 -1.48 -17.83 -7.76
C THR A 120 -2.53 -18.38 -6.80
N ASP A 121 -2.21 -18.55 -5.52
CA ASP A 121 -3.17 -19.01 -4.52
C ASP A 121 -4.26 -17.96 -4.26
N ALA A 122 -3.86 -16.67 -4.22
CA ALA A 122 -4.80 -15.57 -4.06
C ALA A 122 -5.77 -15.47 -5.25
N LEU A 123 -5.27 -15.61 -6.48
CA LEU A 123 -6.11 -15.65 -7.69
C LEU A 123 -7.04 -16.87 -7.67
N ALA A 124 -6.53 -18.06 -7.31
CA ALA A 124 -7.33 -19.28 -7.26
C ALA A 124 -8.53 -19.15 -6.31
N LEU A 125 -8.37 -18.49 -5.16
CA LEU A 125 -9.50 -18.22 -4.26
C LEU A 125 -10.59 -17.37 -4.91
N VAL A 126 -10.19 -16.33 -5.65
CA VAL A 126 -11.14 -15.42 -6.30
C VAL A 126 -11.82 -16.08 -7.48
N PHE A 127 -11.10 -16.89 -8.27
CA PHE A 127 -11.70 -17.69 -9.35
C PHE A 127 -12.78 -18.67 -8.87
N LEU A 128 -12.70 -19.14 -7.62
CA LEU A 128 -13.75 -20.00 -7.05
C LEU A 128 -15.02 -19.23 -6.68
N THR A 129 -14.95 -17.92 -6.54
CA THR A 129 -16.05 -17.08 -6.04
C THR A 129 -16.60 -16.11 -7.07
N GLU A 130 -15.83 -15.76 -8.10
CA GLU A 130 -16.16 -14.77 -9.11
C GLU A 130 -16.21 -15.39 -10.51
N THR A 131 -17.07 -14.85 -11.37
CA THR A 131 -17.29 -15.35 -12.73
C THR A 131 -16.75 -14.44 -13.82
N GLU A 132 -16.32 -13.22 -13.46
CA GLU A 132 -15.79 -12.24 -14.40
C GLU A 132 -14.26 -12.34 -14.52
N GLU A 133 -13.72 -11.81 -15.61
CA GLU A 133 -12.28 -11.81 -15.86
C GLU A 133 -11.54 -10.91 -14.86
N LEU A 134 -10.37 -11.38 -14.40
CA LEU A 134 -9.53 -10.66 -13.45
C LEU A 134 -8.72 -9.58 -14.19
N GLN A 135 -8.84 -8.33 -13.76
CA GLN A 135 -8.22 -7.19 -14.44
C GLN A 135 -6.94 -6.70 -13.77
N ALA A 136 -6.80 -6.97 -12.48
CA ALA A 136 -5.60 -6.65 -11.73
C ALA A 136 -5.48 -7.51 -10.47
N ILE A 137 -4.25 -7.70 -10.01
CA ILE A 137 -3.89 -8.14 -8.68
C ILE A 137 -2.69 -7.35 -8.20
N PHE A 138 -2.72 -6.84 -6.99
CA PHE A 138 -1.57 -6.15 -6.41
C PHE A 138 -1.49 -6.29 -4.90
N LEU A 139 -0.29 -6.22 -4.36
CA LEU A 139 0.00 -6.32 -2.93
C LEU A 139 0.02 -4.92 -2.32
N GLU A 140 -1.09 -4.53 -1.72
CA GLU A 140 -1.25 -3.24 -1.02
C GLU A 140 -0.64 -3.32 0.39
N GLU A 141 0.10 -2.30 0.81
CA GLU A 141 0.49 -2.12 2.21
C GLU A 141 -0.36 -1.02 2.89
N VAL A 142 -1.11 -1.39 3.92
CA VAL A 142 -1.92 -0.47 4.72
C VAL A 142 -1.62 -0.65 6.20
N ASN A 143 -1.18 0.41 6.87
CA ASN A 143 -0.88 0.39 8.31
C ASN A 143 0.06 -0.77 8.70
N ASN A 144 1.13 -1.00 7.91
CA ASN A 144 2.08 -2.10 8.06
C ASN A 144 1.44 -3.50 7.95
N GLN A 145 0.28 -3.60 7.29
CA GLN A 145 -0.37 -4.86 6.96
C GLN A 145 -0.47 -5.00 5.45
N LEU A 146 -0.02 -6.14 4.94
CA LEU A 146 -0.14 -6.49 3.54
C LEU A 146 -1.53 -7.03 3.24
N ARG A 147 -2.02 -6.75 2.03
CA ARG A 147 -3.26 -7.33 1.50
C ARG A 147 -3.14 -7.52 0.00
N TRP A 148 -3.55 -8.68 -0.48
CA TRP A 148 -3.79 -8.85 -1.91
C TRP A 148 -5.09 -8.13 -2.27
N GLN A 149 -5.05 -7.26 -3.27
CA GLN A 149 -6.22 -6.60 -3.85
C GLN A 149 -6.41 -7.10 -5.26
N ILE A 150 -7.58 -7.65 -5.55
CA ILE A 150 -7.88 -8.30 -6.83
C ILE A 150 -9.09 -7.62 -7.47
N PHE A 151 -8.91 -7.12 -8.69
CA PHE A 151 -9.95 -6.45 -9.46
C PHE A 151 -10.71 -7.44 -10.31
N VAL A 152 -12.03 -7.44 -10.13
CA VAL A 152 -12.96 -8.31 -10.86
C VAL A 152 -14.19 -7.49 -11.20
N GLY A 153 -14.30 -7.08 -12.46
CA GLY A 153 -15.31 -6.12 -12.91
C GLY A 153 -15.24 -4.81 -12.12
N ASP A 154 -16.38 -4.44 -11.52
CA ASP A 154 -16.49 -3.24 -10.66
C ASP A 154 -16.17 -3.51 -9.18
N SER A 155 -15.71 -4.72 -8.84
CA SER A 155 -15.40 -5.13 -7.47
C SER A 155 -13.91 -5.26 -7.22
N ILE A 156 -13.51 -4.98 -5.98
CA ILE A 156 -12.18 -5.25 -5.46
C ILE A 156 -12.34 -6.25 -4.32
N VAL A 157 -11.68 -7.40 -4.46
CA VAL A 157 -11.64 -8.47 -3.47
C VAL A 157 -10.30 -8.39 -2.75
N SER A 158 -10.35 -8.23 -1.42
CA SER A 158 -9.17 -8.27 -0.57
C SER A 158 -8.94 -9.68 -0.04
N VAL A 159 -7.74 -10.23 -0.24
CA VAL A 159 -7.31 -11.54 0.24
C VAL A 159 -6.17 -11.40 1.26
N ASP A 160 -6.21 -12.20 2.31
CA ASP A 160 -5.18 -12.25 3.33
C ASP A 160 -3.87 -12.84 2.74
N PRO A 161 -2.72 -12.15 2.88
CA PRO A 161 -1.44 -12.63 2.33
C PRO A 161 -0.77 -13.69 3.22
N VAL A 162 -1.35 -14.04 4.37
CA VAL A 162 -0.85 -15.04 5.32
C VAL A 162 -1.69 -16.31 5.29
N THR A 163 -3.02 -16.16 5.24
CA THR A 163 -3.98 -17.27 5.22
C THR A 163 -4.81 -17.19 3.94
N PRO A 164 -5.08 -18.29 3.22
CA PRO A 164 -5.87 -18.24 1.99
C PRO A 164 -7.37 -17.97 2.29
N ALA A 165 -7.70 -16.72 2.60
CA ALA A 165 -9.03 -16.27 3.00
C ALA A 165 -9.38 -14.91 2.39
N ILE A 166 -10.62 -14.79 1.91
CA ILE A 166 -11.19 -13.52 1.49
C ILE A 166 -11.53 -12.70 2.74
N LEU A 167 -10.95 -11.51 2.84
CA LEU A 167 -11.16 -10.59 3.96
C LEU A 167 -12.37 -9.68 3.75
N LYS A 168 -12.52 -9.16 2.52
CA LYS A 168 -13.52 -8.15 2.18
C LYS A 168 -13.75 -8.17 0.67
N LYS A 169 -14.98 -7.85 0.27
CA LYS A 169 -15.32 -7.46 -1.10
C LYS A 169 -15.97 -6.09 -1.05
N GLU A 170 -15.52 -5.17 -1.88
CA GLU A 170 -16.05 -3.82 -1.95
C GLU A 170 -16.11 -3.33 -3.40
N ASN A 171 -16.95 -2.32 -3.64
CA ASN A 171 -17.02 -1.68 -4.95
C ASN A 171 -15.78 -0.81 -5.18
N ARG A 172 -15.28 -0.77 -6.42
CA ARG A 172 -14.15 0.06 -6.85
C ARG A 172 -14.31 1.53 -6.42
N ALA A 173 -15.48 2.12 -6.58
CA ALA A 173 -15.73 3.52 -6.21
C ALA A 173 -15.59 3.75 -4.69
N THR A 174 -15.97 2.77 -3.87
CA THR A 174 -15.81 2.82 -2.42
C THR A 174 -14.34 2.78 -2.03
N LYS A 175 -13.57 1.85 -2.61
CA LYS A 175 -12.13 1.74 -2.35
C LYS A 175 -11.37 2.98 -2.83
N LEU A 176 -11.69 3.50 -4.01
CA LEU A 176 -11.06 4.71 -4.54
C LEU A 176 -11.29 5.91 -3.61
N LYS A 177 -12.50 6.03 -3.05
CA LYS A 177 -12.81 7.06 -2.05
C LYS A 177 -11.98 6.86 -0.78
N GLU A 178 -11.91 5.63 -0.26
CA GLU A 178 -11.10 5.29 0.92
C GLU A 178 -9.61 5.66 0.73
N VAL A 179 -9.04 5.33 -0.43
CA VAL A 179 -7.65 5.62 -0.78
C VAL A 179 -7.41 7.14 -0.89
N ARG A 180 -8.31 7.88 -1.56
CA ARG A 180 -8.22 9.36 -1.64
C ARG A 180 -8.26 10.04 -0.27
N GLU A 181 -9.16 9.60 0.62
CA GLU A 181 -9.26 10.16 1.97
C GLU A 181 -7.99 9.90 2.80
N ARG A 182 -7.37 8.73 2.63
CA ARG A 182 -6.11 8.40 3.29
C ARG A 182 -4.93 9.19 2.74
N LEU A 183 -4.84 9.39 1.43
CA LEU A 183 -3.83 10.26 0.80
C LEU A 183 -3.92 11.68 1.36
N ALA A 184 -5.11 12.28 1.38
CA ALA A 184 -5.33 13.61 1.95
C ALA A 184 -4.97 13.69 3.45
N THR A 185 -5.12 12.58 4.19
CA THR A 185 -4.73 12.51 5.61
C THR A 185 -3.22 12.42 5.78
N LYS A 186 -2.51 11.72 4.88
CA LYS A 186 -1.04 11.62 4.86
C LYS A 186 -0.43 12.99 4.55
N GLU A 187 -0.93 13.67 3.53
CA GLU A 187 -0.50 15.03 3.16
C GLU A 187 -0.66 16.02 4.33
N LYS A 188 -1.81 16.01 5.03
CA LYS A 188 -2.04 16.87 6.21
C LYS A 188 -1.12 16.59 7.38
N LYS A 189 -0.65 15.34 7.54
CA LYS A 189 0.30 14.96 8.60
C LYS A 189 1.73 15.37 8.26
N GLU A 190 2.11 15.30 6.99
CA GLU A 190 3.44 15.70 6.52
C GLU A 190 3.58 17.22 6.38
N HIS A 191 2.48 17.92 6.08
CA HIS A 191 2.40 19.38 6.06
C HIS A 191 1.28 19.85 7.00
N PRO A 192 1.50 19.83 8.33
CA PRO A 192 0.57 20.48 9.23
C PRO A 192 0.48 21.96 8.86
N GLU A 193 -0.72 22.44 8.52
CA GLU A 193 -0.97 23.86 8.31
C GLU A 193 -0.40 24.61 9.51
N LYS A 194 0.57 25.49 9.23
CA LYS A 194 1.16 26.37 10.24
C LYS A 194 0.00 27.17 10.84
N PRO A 195 -0.20 27.17 12.18
CA PRO A 195 -1.32 27.88 12.78
C PRO A 195 -1.30 29.33 12.31
N GLU A 196 -2.42 29.80 11.78
CA GLU A 196 -2.57 31.18 11.35
C GLU A 196 -2.13 32.10 12.51
N PRO A 197 -1.24 33.07 12.27
CA PRO A 197 -0.91 34.04 13.29
C PRO A 197 -2.22 34.74 13.72
N PRO A 198 -2.42 34.99 15.03
CA PRO A 198 -3.64 35.61 15.51
C PRO A 198 -3.88 36.91 14.73
N SER A 199 -5.04 36.99 14.08
CA SER A 199 -5.44 38.13 13.28
C SER A 199 -5.31 39.41 14.13
N PRO A 200 -4.60 40.47 13.66
CA PRO A 200 -4.47 41.69 14.43
C PRO A 200 -5.87 42.29 14.66
N GLY A 201 -6.24 42.42 15.94
CA GLY A 201 -7.49 43.01 16.36
C GLY A 201 -7.73 44.34 15.65
N LYS A 202 -8.90 44.47 15.02
CA LYS A 202 -9.35 45.76 14.46
C LYS A 202 -9.32 46.80 15.59
N PRO A 203 -8.70 47.97 15.41
CA PRO A 203 -8.78 49.03 16.41
C PRO A 203 -10.25 49.46 16.61
N ASP A 204 -10.63 49.66 17.86
CA ASP A 204 -11.97 50.10 18.27
C ASP A 204 -12.38 51.38 17.53
N LYS A 205 -13.57 51.34 16.93
CA LYS A 205 -14.20 52.54 16.34
C LYS A 205 -14.50 53.54 17.46
N PRO A 206 -14.17 54.84 17.30
CA PRO A 206 -14.51 55.84 18.30
C PRO A 206 -16.04 56.02 18.41
N PRO A 207 -16.56 56.41 19.59
CA PRO A 207 -17.99 56.40 19.89
C PRO A 207 -18.76 57.45 19.09
N LYS A 208 -19.94 57.05 18.57
CA LYS A 208 -20.94 57.93 17.96
C LYS A 208 -21.56 58.85 19.02
N ASN A 209 -21.26 60.15 18.95
CA ASN A 209 -22.02 61.18 19.66
C ASN A 209 -23.42 61.33 19.05
N ASN A 210 -24.46 60.98 19.81
CA ASN A 210 -25.84 61.33 19.50
C ASN A 210 -26.34 62.42 20.47
N LYS A 211 -26.55 63.61 19.90
CA LYS A 211 -27.59 64.61 20.20
C LYS A 211 -27.92 64.90 21.67
N GLU A 212 -27.46 66.06 22.12
CA GLU A 212 -28.16 66.89 23.10
C GLU A 212 -28.65 68.15 22.38
N GLY A 213 -29.95 68.42 22.45
CA GLY A 213 -30.58 69.51 21.72
C GLY A 213 -32.04 69.67 22.07
N ASN A 214 -32.34 69.75 23.36
CA ASN A 214 -33.61 70.22 23.88
C ASN A 214 -33.45 71.73 24.14
N LYS A 215 -34.19 72.57 23.42
CA LYS A 215 -34.36 73.99 23.78
C LYS A 215 -35.84 74.35 23.78
N LYS A 216 -36.26 74.83 24.95
CA LYS A 216 -37.33 75.82 25.14
C LYS A 216 -37.08 77.05 24.29
#